data_AF-X0UN90-F1
#
_entry.id   AF-X0UN90-F1
#
_cell.length_a   1.000
_cell.length_b   1.000
_cell.length_c   1.000
_cell.angle_alpha   90.00
_cell.angle_beta   90.00
_cell.angle_gamma   90.00
#
_symmetry.space_group_name_H-M   'P 1'
#
loop_
_entity.id
_entity.type
_entity.pdbx_description
1 polymer ?
#
loop_
_entity_poly.entity_id
_entity_poly.type
_entity_poly.pdbx_seq_one_letter_code
_entity_poly.pdbx_strand_id
1 'polypeptide(L)'
;MEESNITIFRNIKDTSTPFYRDLKSILERIKEGTSKELIKQIRKEKDKKARQELKKNLPAVCFSGTFKKRADDSILVHSGFICLDFDGYNTKKDMISEKERLSKDRYVYSVFVSPSGNGLKALVKIPKEPENHKLYFISLEKYFKSDYLD
;
A
#
# COMPACT_ATOMS: atom_id res chain seq x y z
N MET A 1 -8.16 11.89 18.83
CA MET A 1 -8.15 11.04 17.61
C MET A 1 -7.15 9.94 17.87
N GLU A 2 -7.51 8.67 17.72
CA GLU A 2 -6.53 7.57 17.86
C GLU A 2 -5.47 7.71 16.77
N GLU A 3 -4.21 7.93 17.18
CA GLU A 3 -3.06 8.01 16.29
C GLU A 3 -2.83 6.63 15.65
N SER A 4 -2.94 6.56 14.32
CA SER A 4 -2.70 5.33 13.56
C SER A 4 -1.29 5.39 12.99
N ASN A 5 -0.31 5.11 13.84
CA ASN A 5 1.09 5.06 13.43
C ASN A 5 1.34 3.86 12.53
N ILE A 6 2.14 4.09 11.49
CA ILE A 6 2.59 3.08 10.55
C ILE A 6 4.10 3.12 10.39
N THR A 7 4.67 2.08 9.81
CA THR A 7 6.12 2.00 9.59
C THR A 7 6.49 2.40 8.18
N ILE A 8 7.49 3.24 8.04
CA ILE A 8 8.18 3.52 6.79
C ILE A 8 9.67 3.21 6.94
N PHE A 9 10.21 2.48 5.97
CA PHE A 9 11.62 2.23 5.83
C PHE A 9 12.16 3.06 4.66
N ARG A 10 13.45 3.42 4.70
CA ARG A 10 14.08 4.21 3.63
C ARG A 10 13.85 3.58 2.26
N ASN A 11 13.96 2.25 2.20
CA ASN A 11 13.67 1.45 1.03
C ASN A 11 13.51 -0.04 1.41
N ILE A 12 13.34 -0.92 0.43
CA ILE A 12 13.14 -2.36 0.69
C ILE A 12 14.39 -3.09 1.21
N LYS A 13 15.58 -2.51 1.04
CA LYS A 13 16.87 -3.10 1.48
C LYS A 13 17.18 -2.73 2.93
N ASP A 14 16.70 -1.58 3.39
CA ASP A 14 16.84 -1.14 4.79
C ASP A 14 15.70 -1.72 5.64
N THR A 15 15.88 -2.95 6.10
CA THR A 15 14.82 -3.69 6.79
C THR A 15 14.84 -3.53 8.32
N SER A 16 15.86 -2.86 8.87
CA SER A 16 16.14 -2.86 10.31
C SER A 16 16.06 -1.47 10.95
N THR A 17 15.87 -0.42 10.15
CA THR A 17 15.78 0.97 10.63
C THR A 17 14.36 1.52 10.37
N PRO A 18 13.38 1.19 11.23
CA PRO A 18 12.02 1.66 11.05
C PRO A 18 11.89 3.15 11.43
N PHE A 19 11.09 3.88 10.66
CA PHE A 19 10.58 5.19 11.06
C PHE A 19 9.07 5.07 11.28
N TYR A 20 8.59 5.53 12.43
CA TYR A 20 7.15 5.57 12.71
C TYR A 20 6.59 6.93 12.32
N ARG A 21 5.49 6.91 11.57
CA ARG A 21 4.81 8.11 11.07
C ARG A 21 3.31 7.92 11.14
N ASP A 22 2.60 9.02 11.37
CA ASP A 22 1.15 9.03 11.30
C ASP A 22 0.69 8.72 9.87
N LEU A 23 -0.38 7.93 9.74
CA LEU A 23 -0.94 7.52 8.46
C LEU A 23 -1.28 8.71 7.55
N LYS A 24 -1.86 9.78 8.10
CA LYS A 24 -2.25 10.97 7.32
C LYS A 24 -1.02 11.61 6.67
N SER A 25 0.08 11.73 7.42
CA SER A 25 1.34 12.30 6.90
C SER A 25 1.90 11.50 5.71
N ILE A 26 1.74 10.17 5.73
CA ILE A 26 2.18 9.29 4.64
C ILE A 26 1.27 9.42 3.43
N LEU A 27 -0.05 9.53 3.64
CA LEU A 27 -1.00 9.76 2.55
C LEU A 27 -0.79 11.14 1.90
N GLU A 28 -0.52 12.18 2.68
CA GLU A 28 -0.15 13.51 2.18
C GLU A 28 1.13 13.44 1.36
N ARG A 29 2.18 12.76 1.86
CA ARG A 29 3.43 12.52 1.12
C ARG A 29 3.21 11.83 -0.23
N ILE A 30 2.30 10.85 -0.29
CA ILE A 30 1.92 10.15 -1.54
C ILE A 30 1.18 11.10 -2.48
N LYS A 31 0.26 11.90 -1.96
CA LYS A 31 -0.56 12.86 -2.72
C LYS A 31 0.28 13.99 -3.32
N GLU A 32 1.21 14.56 -2.55
CA GLU A 32 2.09 15.65 -2.97
C GLU A 32 3.20 15.19 -3.91
N GLY A 33 3.56 13.90 -3.84
CA GLY A 33 4.48 13.29 -4.77
C GLY A 33 5.96 13.50 -4.41
N THR A 34 6.35 13.30 -3.16
CA THR A 34 7.76 13.36 -2.72
C THR A 34 8.68 12.41 -3.51
N SER A 35 8.12 11.34 -4.11
CA SER A 35 8.84 10.39 -4.97
C SER A 35 8.55 10.57 -6.47
N LYS A 36 7.99 11.71 -6.90
CA LYS A 36 7.46 11.93 -8.26
C LYS A 36 8.47 11.66 -9.37
N GLU A 37 9.72 12.07 -9.22
CA GLU A 37 10.75 11.84 -10.25
C GLU A 37 11.08 10.35 -10.41
N LEU A 38 11.26 9.63 -9.31
CA LEU A 38 11.47 8.17 -9.35
C LEU A 38 10.24 7.45 -9.92
N ILE A 39 9.02 7.88 -9.57
CA ILE A 39 7.78 7.35 -10.14
C ILE A 39 7.71 7.58 -11.67
N LYS A 40 8.13 8.75 -12.16
CA LYS A 40 8.19 9.00 -13.61
C LYS A 40 9.17 8.04 -14.30
N GLN A 41 10.34 7.77 -13.69
CA GLN A 41 11.30 6.82 -14.23
C GLN A 41 10.71 5.40 -14.26
N ILE A 42 10.11 4.94 -13.15
CA ILE A 42 9.46 3.63 -13.05
C ILE A 42 8.39 3.42 -14.13
N ARG A 43 7.60 4.45 -14.42
CA ARG A 43 6.50 4.39 -15.41
C ARG A 43 6.99 4.48 -16.86
N LYS A 44 8.17 5.05 -17.10
CA LYS A 44 8.79 5.09 -18.42
C LYS A 44 9.55 3.82 -18.75
N GLU A 45 10.01 3.08 -17.73
CA GLU A 45 10.75 1.84 -17.90
C GLU A 45 9.84 0.71 -18.43
N LYS A 46 10.25 0.10 -19.54
CA LYS A 46 9.52 -0.99 -20.21
C LYS A 46 10.02 -2.35 -19.76
N ASP A 47 11.31 -2.48 -19.44
CA ASP A 47 11.86 -3.74 -18.97
C ASP A 47 11.39 -4.05 -17.54
N LYS A 48 10.82 -5.24 -17.35
CA LYS A 48 10.25 -5.64 -16.07
C LYS A 48 11.32 -5.71 -14.98
N LYS A 49 12.53 -6.19 -15.28
CA LYS A 49 13.61 -6.34 -14.29
C LYS A 49 14.15 -4.98 -13.86
N ALA A 50 14.49 -4.12 -14.81
CA ALA A 50 14.96 -2.75 -14.55
C ALA A 50 13.92 -1.95 -13.76
N ARG A 51 12.64 -2.08 -14.10
CA ARG A 51 11.54 -1.43 -13.36
C ARG A 51 11.47 -1.90 -11.91
N GLN A 52 11.66 -3.19 -11.63
CA GLN A 52 11.70 -3.69 -10.25
C GLN A 52 12.91 -3.17 -9.49
N GLU A 53 14.09 -3.07 -10.12
CA GLU A 53 15.26 -2.46 -9.48
C GLU A 53 15.02 -1.00 -9.10
N LEU A 54 14.38 -0.20 -9.97
CA LEU A 54 13.97 1.17 -9.64
C LEU A 54 13.00 1.21 -8.45
N LYS A 55 12.02 0.31 -8.40
CA LYS A 55 11.07 0.21 -7.29
C LYS A 55 11.75 -0.06 -5.95
N LYS A 56 12.90 -0.76 -5.93
CA LYS A 56 13.66 -1.00 -4.69
C LYS A 56 14.21 0.28 -4.07
N ASN A 57 14.20 1.42 -4.76
CA ASN A 57 14.62 2.71 -4.22
C ASN A 57 13.46 3.54 -3.65
N LEU A 58 12.21 3.08 -3.80
CA LEU A 58 11.07 3.71 -3.14
C LEU A 58 11.08 3.38 -1.64
N PRO A 59 10.56 4.28 -0.78
CA PRO A 59 10.30 3.95 0.60
C PRO A 59 9.37 2.74 0.71
N ALA A 60 9.70 1.81 1.59
CA ALA A 60 8.86 0.66 1.88
C ALA A 60 7.94 0.99 3.05
N VAL A 61 6.63 0.90 2.83
CA VAL A 61 5.62 1.32 3.80
C VAL A 61 4.83 0.10 4.28
N CYS A 62 4.78 -0.10 5.60
CA CYS A 62 3.96 -1.12 6.24
C CYS A 62 2.76 -0.45 6.88
N PHE A 63 1.65 -0.37 6.15
CA PHE A 63 0.43 0.31 6.60
C PHE A 63 -0.26 -0.38 7.76
N SER A 64 -0.02 -1.68 7.97
CA SER A 64 -0.72 -2.47 8.99
C SER A 64 -0.29 -2.17 10.43
N GLY A 65 0.76 -1.37 10.65
CA GLY A 65 1.20 -1.07 12.01
C GLY A 65 2.63 -0.55 12.15
N THR A 66 3.06 -0.50 13.40
CA THR A 66 4.45 -0.30 13.79
C THR A 66 5.18 -1.64 13.81
N PHE A 67 6.36 -1.72 13.19
CA PHE A 67 7.15 -2.92 13.05
C PHE A 67 8.58 -2.67 13.52
N LYS A 68 9.16 -3.62 14.27
CA LYS A 68 10.57 -3.54 14.68
C LYS A 68 11.54 -3.72 13.52
N LYS A 69 11.18 -4.59 12.57
CA LYS A 69 11.89 -4.87 11.31
C LYS A 69 10.86 -5.16 10.24
N ARG A 70 11.24 -5.09 8.96
CA ARG A 70 10.35 -5.38 7.83
C ARG A 70 10.09 -6.89 7.69
N ALA A 71 9.30 -7.45 8.61
CA ALA A 71 8.87 -8.84 8.63
C ALA A 71 7.50 -8.96 9.30
N ASP A 72 6.66 -9.89 8.82
CA ASP A 72 5.27 -10.02 9.26
C ASP A 72 5.15 -10.36 10.75
N ASP A 73 6.08 -11.16 11.26
CA ASP A 73 6.18 -11.59 12.67
C ASP A 73 6.68 -10.49 13.63
N SER A 74 7.01 -9.31 13.10
CA SER A 74 7.71 -8.24 13.84
C SER A 74 6.84 -7.03 14.13
N ILE A 75 5.52 -7.20 14.01
CA ILE A 75 4.54 -6.17 14.38
C ILE A 75 4.57 -5.93 15.88
N LEU A 76 4.56 -4.64 16.26
CA LEU A 76 4.50 -4.19 17.64
C LEU A 76 3.09 -3.74 18.00
N VAL A 77 2.50 -2.89 17.15
CA VAL A 77 1.13 -2.39 17.30
C VAL A 77 0.45 -2.36 15.94
N HIS A 78 -0.73 -2.97 15.84
CA HIS A 78 -1.53 -2.92 14.62
C HIS A 78 -2.21 -1.54 14.47
N SER A 79 -2.11 -0.94 13.28
CA SER A 79 -2.66 0.40 12.99
C SER A 79 -4.19 0.41 12.87
N GLY A 80 -4.79 -0.74 12.59
CA GLY A 80 -6.21 -0.88 12.24
C GLY A 80 -6.47 -0.71 10.75
N PHE A 81 -5.42 -0.85 9.94
CA PHE A 81 -5.52 -0.80 8.48
C PHE A 81 -4.90 -2.03 7.86
N ILE A 82 -5.40 -2.39 6.68
CA ILE A 82 -4.76 -3.32 5.77
C ILE A 82 -4.62 -2.65 4.41
N CYS A 83 -3.50 -2.87 3.76
CA CYS A 83 -3.26 -2.38 2.41
C CYS A 83 -3.50 -3.53 1.44
N LEU A 84 -4.49 -3.39 0.58
CA LEU A 84 -4.78 -4.30 -0.51
C LEU A 84 -4.11 -3.81 -1.79
N ASP A 85 -3.50 -4.72 -2.53
CA ASP A 85 -2.82 -4.42 -3.78
C ASP A 85 -3.67 -4.92 -4.96
N PHE A 86 -4.14 -3.99 -5.79
CA PHE A 86 -4.83 -4.34 -7.02
C PHE A 86 -3.91 -4.02 -8.19
N ASP A 87 -3.24 -4.99 -8.76
CA ASP A 87 -2.24 -4.76 -9.81
C ASP A 87 -2.64 -5.46 -11.12
N GLY A 88 -2.09 -5.00 -12.24
CA GLY A 88 -2.22 -5.68 -13.52
C GLY A 88 -3.47 -5.35 -14.34
N TYR A 89 -4.09 -4.19 -14.13
CA TYR A 89 -5.20 -3.74 -14.98
C TYR A 89 -4.80 -3.69 -16.46
N ASN A 90 -5.61 -4.31 -17.30
CA ASN A 90 -5.39 -4.39 -18.75
C ASN A 90 -5.49 -3.01 -19.42
N THR A 91 -6.45 -2.19 -18.97
CA THR A 91 -6.65 -0.84 -19.51
C THR A 91 -6.68 0.21 -18.40
N LYS A 92 -6.26 1.43 -18.77
CA LYS A 92 -6.35 2.59 -17.87
C LYS A 92 -7.81 2.93 -17.53
N LYS A 93 -8.75 2.64 -18.44
CA LYS A 93 -10.18 2.87 -18.22
C LYS A 93 -10.71 2.00 -17.10
N ASP A 94 -10.40 0.69 -17.13
CA ASP A 94 -10.83 -0.26 -16.10
C ASP A 94 -10.26 0.12 -14.74
N MET A 95 -8.96 0.45 -14.70
CA MET A 95 -8.30 0.90 -13.47
C MET A 95 -8.94 2.18 -12.91
N ILE A 96 -9.30 3.16 -13.74
CA ILE A 96 -9.94 4.39 -13.28
C ILE A 96 -11.35 4.09 -12.75
N SER A 97 -12.13 3.29 -13.47
CA SER A 97 -13.48 2.89 -13.03
C SER A 97 -13.42 2.16 -11.69
N GLU A 98 -12.44 1.28 -11.50
CA GLU A 98 -12.28 0.53 -10.26
C GLU A 98 -11.80 1.42 -9.11
N LYS A 99 -10.92 2.39 -9.39
CA LYS A 99 -10.54 3.42 -8.41
C LYS A 99 -11.77 4.23 -7.96
N GLU A 100 -12.66 4.60 -8.87
CA GLU A 100 -13.89 5.31 -8.52
C GLU A 100 -14.82 4.45 -7.68
N ARG A 101 -14.99 3.17 -8.03
CA ARG A 101 -15.77 2.20 -7.24
C ARG A 101 -15.21 2.06 -5.83
N LEU A 102 -13.90 1.81 -5.70
CA LEU A 102 -13.22 1.68 -4.41
C LEU A 102 -13.31 2.97 -3.58
N SER A 103 -13.24 4.14 -4.21
CA SER A 103 -13.34 5.43 -3.49
C SER A 103 -14.71 5.69 -2.85
N LYS A 104 -15.75 4.96 -3.29
CA LYS A 104 -17.12 5.03 -2.76
C LYS A 104 -17.46 3.83 -1.87
N ASP A 105 -16.56 2.86 -1.73
CA ASP A 105 -16.77 1.69 -0.89
C ASP A 105 -16.73 2.07 0.59
N ARG A 106 -17.68 1.54 1.37
CA ARG A 106 -17.85 1.92 2.78
C ARG A 106 -16.69 1.51 3.69
N TYR A 107 -15.88 0.54 3.30
CA TYR A 107 -14.76 0.03 4.08
C TYR A 107 -13.42 0.59 3.64
N VAL A 108 -13.33 1.08 2.40
CA VAL A 108 -12.11 1.70 1.86
C VAL A 108 -11.93 3.08 2.47
N TYR A 109 -10.80 3.26 3.15
CA TYR A 109 -10.40 4.53 3.74
C TYR A 109 -9.68 5.44 2.73
N SER A 110 -8.84 4.85 1.87
CA SER A 110 -8.07 5.60 0.87
C SER A 110 -7.70 4.69 -0.28
N VAL A 111 -7.71 5.23 -1.50
CA VAL A 111 -7.27 4.51 -2.71
C VAL A 111 -6.39 5.40 -3.57
N PHE A 112 -5.25 4.88 -4.02
CA PHE A 112 -4.28 5.61 -4.82
C PHE A 112 -3.61 4.70 -5.87
N VAL A 113 -3.05 5.32 -6.91
CA VAL A 113 -2.41 4.59 -8.01
C VAL A 113 -1.07 4.00 -7.54
N SER A 114 -0.83 2.73 -7.82
CA SER A 114 0.41 2.04 -7.46
C SER A 114 1.63 2.63 -8.22
N PRO A 115 2.86 2.41 -7.74
CA PRO A 115 4.05 3.02 -8.36
C PRO A 115 4.19 2.76 -9.85
N SER A 116 3.86 1.53 -10.28
CA SER A 116 3.95 1.07 -11.67
C SER A 116 2.92 1.74 -12.59
N GLY A 117 1.87 2.37 -12.04
CA GLY A 117 0.89 3.14 -12.81
C GLY A 117 -0.20 2.33 -13.49
N ASN A 118 -0.18 1.00 -13.34
CA ASN A 118 -1.15 0.04 -13.88
C ASN A 118 -1.85 -0.75 -12.76
N GLY A 119 -1.94 -0.16 -11.58
CA GLY A 119 -2.54 -0.74 -10.39
C GLY A 119 -2.98 0.31 -9.39
N LEU A 120 -3.68 -0.14 -8.36
CA LEU A 120 -4.23 0.63 -7.27
C LEU A 120 -3.80 -0.02 -5.95
N LYS A 121 -3.62 0.80 -4.92
CA LYS A 121 -3.56 0.32 -3.55
C LYS A 121 -4.72 0.92 -2.78
N ALA A 122 -5.43 0.07 -2.04
CA ALA A 122 -6.53 0.49 -1.19
C ALA A 122 -6.21 0.21 0.27
N LEU A 123 -6.37 1.22 1.12
CA LEU A 123 -6.31 1.06 2.56
C LEU A 123 -7.73 0.80 3.07
N VAL A 124 -7.92 -0.30 3.78
CA VAL A 124 -9.20 -0.69 4.37
C VAL A 124 -9.07 -0.69 5.89
N LYS A 125 -10.08 -0.17 6.58
CA LYS A 125 -10.14 -0.22 8.05
C LYS A 125 -10.53 -1.61 8.53
N ILE A 126 -9.78 -2.14 9.48
CA ILE A 126 -10.01 -3.43 10.12
C ILE A 126 -9.78 -3.32 11.64
N PRO A 127 -10.31 -4.25 12.45
CA PRO A 127 -9.98 -4.32 13.87
C PRO A 127 -8.45 -4.40 14.10
N LYS A 128 -8.00 -3.86 15.24
CA LYS A 128 -6.57 -3.84 15.63
C LYS A 128 -6.14 -5.16 16.27
N GLU A 129 -6.40 -6.27 15.58
CA GLU A 129 -6.16 -7.64 16.05
C GLU A 129 -5.15 -8.31 15.12
N PRO A 130 -3.84 -8.21 15.40
CA PRO A 130 -2.78 -8.76 14.56
C PRO A 130 -2.97 -10.25 14.23
N GLU A 131 -3.45 -11.04 15.18
CA GLU A 131 -3.70 -12.48 15.05
C GLU A 131 -4.76 -12.80 13.98
N ASN A 132 -5.71 -11.88 13.76
CA ASN A 132 -6.79 -12.03 12.79
C ASN A 132 -6.48 -11.36 11.45
N HIS A 133 -5.33 -10.71 11.29
CA HIS A 133 -4.96 -9.97 10.07
C HIS A 133 -5.15 -10.78 8.78
N LYS A 134 -4.73 -12.06 8.80
CA LYS A 134 -4.90 -12.97 7.66
C LYS A 134 -6.36 -13.30 7.38
N LEU A 135 -7.19 -13.49 8.41
CA LEU A 135 -8.61 -13.75 8.27
C LEU A 135 -9.35 -12.52 7.71
N TYR A 136 -8.94 -11.32 8.11
CA TYR A 136 -9.42 -10.07 7.52
C TYR A 136 -9.06 -9.97 6.04
N PHE A 137 -7.82 -10.29 5.66
CA PHE A 137 -7.43 -10.34 4.25
C PHE A 137 -8.31 -11.30 3.43
N ILE A 138 -8.48 -12.54 3.89
CA ILE A 138 -9.33 -13.54 3.21
C ILE A 138 -10.79 -13.07 3.08
N SER A 139 -11.30 -12.38 4.10
CA SER A 139 -12.67 -11.83 4.06
C SER A 139 -12.78 -10.70 3.05
N LEU A 140 -11.77 -9.84 2.95
CA LEU A 140 -11.72 -8.74 1.98
C LEU A 140 -11.52 -9.24 0.56
N GLU A 141 -10.71 -10.28 0.35
CA GLU A 141 -10.54 -10.96 -0.93
C GLU A 141 -11.89 -11.45 -1.45
N LYS A 142 -12.67 -12.14 -0.61
CA LYS A 142 -14.04 -12.59 -0.94
C LYS A 142 -15.00 -11.43 -1.18
N TYR A 143 -14.90 -10.36 -0.38
CA TYR A 143 -15.77 -9.19 -0.49
C TYR A 143 -15.55 -8.42 -1.80
N PHE A 144 -14.28 -8.14 -2.15
CA PHE A 144 -13.95 -7.39 -3.36
C PHE A 144 -14.03 -8.26 -4.61
N LYS A 145 -13.77 -9.57 -4.49
CA LYS A 145 -13.90 -10.56 -5.58
C LYS A 145 -13.32 -10.04 -6.90
N SER A 146 -12.10 -9.54 -6.84
CA SER A 146 -11.42 -8.90 -7.97
C SER A 146 -10.33 -9.82 -8.50
N ASP A 147 -10.30 -10.04 -9.81
CA ASP A 147 -9.23 -10.77 -10.49
C ASP A 147 -7.89 -10.02 -10.48
N TYR A 148 -7.89 -8.75 -10.04
CA TYR A 148 -6.70 -7.91 -9.95
C TYR A 148 -6.11 -7.83 -8.54
N LEU A 149 -6.75 -8.42 -7.53
CA LEU A 149 -6.24 -8.45 -6.16
C LEU A 149 -5.12 -9.49 -6.03
N ASP A 150 -3.94 -9.04 -5.58
CA ASP A 150 -2.73 -9.87 -5.35
C ASP A 150 -2.47 -10.07 -3.84
#